data_AF-A0A1G1V2Q4-F1
#
_entry.id   AF-A0A1G1V2Q4-F1
#
_cell.length_a   1.000
_cell.length_b   1.000
_cell.length_c   1.000
_cell.angle_alpha   90.00
_cell.angle_beta   90.00
_cell.angle_gamma   90.00
#
_symmetry.space_group_name_H-M   'P 1'
#
loop_
_entity.id
_entity.type
_entity.pdbx_description
1 polymer ?
#
loop_
_entity_poly.entity_id
_entity_poly.type
_entity_poly.pdbx_seq_one_letter_code
_entity_poly.pdbx_strand_id
1 'polypeptide(L)'
;MQKDDGDKSLPRPGFYTTHHVTLENLKSGKTYTFAIYQGIGKKYIGRLTTAQALSSLPSPNPVYGRVLDKNKKPIVGAMVYLRAKNGSKSSTLLSALTNLSGRWSLDLGNLRTEDFKSAFPTSASTVEEILIYAGTKGTGKATTSPGKDKPWPDLIVTNEK
;
A
#
# COMPACT_ATOMS: atom_id res chain seq x y z
N MET A 1 9.57 17.78 8.75
CA MET A 1 9.58 17.04 7.47
C MET A 1 9.40 15.57 7.81
N GLN A 2 8.39 14.90 7.27
CA GLN A 2 8.17 13.48 7.52
C GLN A 2 9.27 12.67 6.81
N LYS A 3 9.84 11.67 7.48
CA LYS A 3 10.85 10.79 6.88
C LYS A 3 10.20 9.74 5.97
N ASP A 4 10.99 9.19 5.06
CA ASP A 4 10.65 7.97 4.34
C ASP A 4 10.45 6.81 5.32
N ASP A 5 9.42 6.01 5.10
CA ASP A 5 9.11 4.85 5.92
C ASP A 5 10.21 3.78 5.83
N GLY A 6 10.91 3.68 4.69
CA GLY A 6 12.08 2.82 4.51
C GLY A 6 13.31 3.25 5.34
N ASP A 7 13.33 4.49 5.82
CA ASP A 7 14.42 5.07 6.62
C ASP A 7 14.13 5.13 8.12
N LYS A 8 12.88 4.89 8.54
CA LYS A 8 12.45 5.09 9.95
C LYS A 8 13.31 4.32 10.96
N SER A 9 13.85 3.16 10.58
CA SER A 9 14.68 2.30 11.44
C SER A 9 16.19 2.40 11.17
N LEU A 10 16.61 3.24 10.22
CA LEU A 10 18.00 3.32 9.78
C LEU A 10 18.71 4.55 10.36
N PRO A 11 20.00 4.43 10.74
CA PRO A 11 20.79 5.56 11.23
C PRO A 11 21.14 6.56 10.12
N ARG A 12 21.04 6.14 8.85
CA ARG A 12 21.27 6.96 7.65
C ARG A 12 20.23 6.62 6.58
N PRO A 13 19.79 7.59 5.77
CA PRO A 13 18.88 7.32 4.65
C PRO A 13 19.44 6.28 3.69
N GLY A 14 18.61 5.32 3.31
CA GLY A 14 18.92 4.33 2.29
C GLY A 14 18.81 4.91 0.88
N PHE A 15 19.49 4.28 -0.07
CA PHE A 15 19.31 4.59 -1.50
C PHE A 15 18.15 3.77 -2.05
N TYR A 16 16.93 4.26 -1.86
CA TYR A 16 15.73 3.68 -2.45
C TYR A 16 15.37 4.40 -3.75
N THR A 17 14.89 3.64 -4.73
CA THR A 17 14.33 4.18 -5.98
C THR A 17 12.83 4.50 -5.87
N THR A 18 12.25 4.26 -4.70
CA THR A 18 10.85 4.45 -4.35
C THR A 18 10.79 5.14 -2.99
N HIS A 19 9.82 6.04 -2.82
CA HIS A 19 9.59 6.73 -1.56
C HIS A 19 8.19 6.44 -1.05
N HIS A 20 8.07 6.04 0.21
CA HIS A 20 6.79 5.81 0.88
C HIS A 20 6.79 6.60 2.19
N VAL A 21 5.76 7.42 2.41
CA VAL A 21 5.70 8.33 3.56
C VAL A 21 4.33 8.21 4.21
N THR A 22 4.31 7.74 5.46
CA THR A 22 3.09 7.71 6.27
C THR A 22 2.91 9.04 6.99
N LEU A 23 1.78 9.70 6.75
CA LEU A 23 1.35 10.87 7.50
C LEU A 23 0.56 10.41 8.73
N GLU A 24 1.03 10.80 9.90
CA GLU A 24 0.48 10.37 11.19
C GLU A 24 -0.20 11.54 11.92
N ASN A 25 -0.96 11.24 12.97
CA ASN A 25 -1.62 12.24 13.83
C ASN A 25 -2.59 13.19 13.11
N LEU A 26 -3.19 12.73 12.00
CA LEU A 26 -4.25 13.45 11.31
C LEU A 26 -5.60 13.21 11.98
N LYS A 27 -6.46 14.23 11.99
CA LYS A 27 -7.84 14.12 12.47
C LYS A 27 -8.71 13.46 11.40
N SER A 28 -9.66 12.61 11.80
CA SER A 28 -10.60 11.94 10.91
C SER A 28 -11.56 12.91 10.21
N GLY A 29 -11.96 12.61 8.97
CA GLY A 29 -12.93 13.41 8.20
C GLY A 29 -12.45 14.83 7.87
N LYS A 30 -11.14 15.07 7.86
CA LYS A 30 -10.54 16.39 7.60
C LYS A 30 -9.77 16.39 6.28
N THR A 31 -9.83 17.52 5.61
CA THR A 31 -9.08 17.74 4.37
C THR A 31 -7.79 18.47 4.68
N TYR A 32 -6.69 17.92 4.17
CA TYR A 32 -5.34 18.44 4.33
C TYR A 32 -4.73 18.74 2.96
N THR A 33 -3.96 19.80 2.89
CA THR A 33 -3.07 20.09 1.76
C THR A 33 -1.66 19.70 2.11
N PHE A 34 -0.94 19.11 1.17
CA PHE A 34 0.47 18.78 1.32
C PHE A 34 1.26 19.26 0.11
N ALA A 35 2.57 19.41 0.27
CA ALA A 35 3.47 19.75 -0.81
C ALA A 35 4.68 18.82 -0.80
N ILE A 36 5.13 18.41 -1.98
CA ILE A 36 6.36 17.64 -2.18
C ILE A 36 7.41 18.60 -2.73
N TYR A 37 8.59 18.57 -2.12
CA TYR A 37 9.73 19.41 -2.49
C TYR A 37 10.88 18.55 -3.00
N GLN A 38 11.65 19.10 -3.93
CA GLN A 38 12.93 18.57 -4.37
C GLN A 38 13.97 19.68 -4.18
N GLY A 39 14.81 19.56 -3.15
CA GLY A 39 15.63 20.66 -2.66
C GLY A 39 14.75 21.83 -2.19
N ILE A 40 15.10 23.05 -2.59
CA ILE A 40 14.31 24.25 -2.31
C ILE A 40 13.07 24.40 -3.20
N GLY A 41 12.96 23.59 -4.27
CA GLY A 41 11.89 23.69 -5.25
C GLY A 41 10.65 22.92 -4.83
N LYS A 42 9.50 23.60 -4.74
CA LYS A 42 8.20 22.95 -4.61
C LYS A 42 7.82 22.28 -5.93
N LYS A 43 7.62 20.96 -5.93
CA LYS A 43 7.37 20.16 -7.13
C LYS A 43 5.91 19.76 -7.30
N TYR A 44 5.21 19.54 -6.19
CA TYR A 44 3.81 19.13 -6.22
C TYR A 44 3.06 19.74 -5.05
N ILE A 45 1.80 20.08 -5.26
CA ILE A 45 0.84 20.42 -4.22
C ILE A 45 -0.34 19.47 -4.40
N GLY A 46 -0.68 18.76 -3.33
CA GLY A 46 -1.80 17.83 -3.30
C GLY A 46 -2.77 18.15 -2.19
N ARG A 47 -3.93 17.52 -2.27
CA ARG A 47 -4.95 17.55 -1.24
C ARG A 47 -5.46 16.14 -0.99
N LEU A 48 -5.66 15.78 0.27
CA LEU A 48 -6.26 14.51 0.66
C LEU A 48 -7.31 14.75 1.75
N THR A 49 -8.30 13.87 1.83
CA THR A 49 -9.29 13.86 2.91
C THR A 49 -9.13 12.56 3.68
N THR A 50 -8.96 12.66 5.00
CA THR A 50 -8.88 11.49 5.88
C THR A 50 -10.25 10.86 6.05
N ALA A 51 -10.27 9.55 6.30
CA ALA A 51 -11.51 8.82 6.49
C ALA A 51 -12.27 9.24 7.74
N GLN A 52 -13.59 9.06 7.73
CA GLN A 52 -14.41 9.27 8.91
C GLN A 52 -14.10 8.22 9.98
N ALA A 53 -14.24 8.60 11.25
CA ALA A 53 -14.20 7.63 12.33
C ALA A 53 -15.35 6.63 12.15
N LEU A 54 -15.07 5.33 12.33
CA LEU A 54 -16.11 4.31 12.28
C LEU A 54 -16.77 4.20 13.67
N SER A 55 -18.06 3.90 13.68
CA SER A 55 -18.80 3.56 14.91
C SER A 55 -18.40 2.19 15.47
N SER A 56 -17.91 1.29 14.61
CA SER A 56 -17.39 -0.03 14.98
C SER A 56 -16.18 -0.38 14.12
N LEU A 57 -15.17 -1.01 14.74
CA LEU A 57 -13.99 -1.48 14.02
C LEU A 57 -14.26 -2.84 13.36
N PRO A 58 -13.92 -3.02 12.07
CA PRO A 58 -13.92 -4.33 11.45
C PRO A 58 -12.97 -5.29 12.16
N SER A 59 -13.28 -6.59 12.12
CA SER A 59 -12.35 -7.61 12.60
C SER A 59 -11.04 -7.57 11.79
N PRO A 60 -9.87 -7.71 12.46
CA PRO A 60 -8.60 -7.85 11.77
C PRO A 60 -8.64 -8.99 10.74
N ASN A 61 -8.16 -8.71 9.54
CA ASN A 61 -8.08 -9.66 8.44
C ASN A 61 -6.73 -9.48 7.73
N PRO A 62 -5.62 -9.92 8.37
CA PRO A 62 -4.27 -9.69 7.86
C PRO A 62 -3.99 -10.57 6.65
N VAL A 63 -3.49 -9.96 5.58
CA VAL A 63 -2.99 -10.59 4.36
C VAL A 63 -1.51 -10.27 4.20
N TYR A 64 -0.77 -11.22 3.64
CA TYR A 64 0.68 -11.09 3.56
C TYR A 64 1.24 -11.92 2.43
N GLY A 65 2.39 -11.53 1.93
CA GLY A 65 3.03 -12.21 0.83
C GLY A 65 4.48 -11.78 0.65
N ARG A 66 5.01 -12.09 -0.53
CA ARG A 66 6.39 -11.81 -0.90
C ARG A 66 6.47 -11.30 -2.33
N VAL A 67 7.34 -10.32 -2.55
CA VAL A 67 7.68 -9.77 -3.87
C VAL A 67 9.07 -10.23 -4.26
N LEU A 68 9.18 -10.78 -5.46
CA LEU A 68 10.41 -11.32 -6.03
C LEU A 68 10.67 -10.74 -7.42
N ASP A 69 11.93 -10.75 -7.84
CA ASP A 69 12.30 -10.53 -9.23
C ASP A 69 12.13 -11.81 -10.08
N LYS A 70 12.37 -11.70 -11.39
CA LYS A 70 12.32 -12.84 -12.33
C LYS A 70 13.24 -14.01 -11.97
N ASN A 71 14.27 -13.79 -11.17
CA ASN A 71 15.22 -14.80 -10.71
C ASN A 71 14.86 -15.33 -9.30
N LYS A 72 13.65 -15.05 -8.82
CA LYS A 72 13.14 -15.43 -7.49
C LYS A 72 13.92 -14.81 -6.33
N LYS A 73 14.62 -13.68 -6.55
CA LYS A 73 15.30 -12.94 -5.47
C LYS A 73 14.34 -11.93 -4.83
N PRO A 74 14.38 -11.76 -3.50
CA PRO A 74 13.51 -10.81 -2.81
C PRO A 74 13.80 -9.37 -3.24
N ILE A 75 12.72 -8.60 -3.44
CA ILE A 75 12.81 -7.18 -3.70
C ILE A 75 12.55 -6.41 -2.41
N VAL A 76 13.56 -5.71 -1.93
CA VAL A 76 13.49 -4.81 -0.76
C VAL A 76 12.90 -3.46 -1.18
N GLY A 77 12.02 -2.89 -0.36
CA GLY A 77 11.48 -1.54 -0.55
C GLY A 77 10.48 -1.40 -1.69
N ALA A 78 9.95 -2.50 -2.24
CA ALA A 78 8.87 -2.43 -3.21
C ALA A 78 7.60 -1.90 -2.52
N MET A 79 6.90 -1.00 -3.19
CA MET A 79 5.60 -0.51 -2.77
C MET A 79 4.53 -1.47 -3.27
N VAL A 80 3.81 -2.09 -2.34
CA VAL A 80 2.67 -2.97 -2.61
C VAL A 80 1.40 -2.18 -2.34
N TYR A 81 0.55 -2.05 -3.35
CA TYR A 81 -0.78 -1.45 -3.24
C TYR A 81 -1.83 -2.55 -3.37
N LEU A 82 -2.80 -2.58 -2.47
CA LEU A 82 -3.90 -3.53 -2.49
C LEU A 82 -5.24 -2.80 -2.59
N ARG A 83 -6.12 -3.28 -3.45
CA ARG A 83 -7.54 -2.88 -3.54
C ARG A 83 -8.43 -4.12 -3.51
N ALA A 84 -9.56 -4.03 -2.84
CA ALA A 84 -10.60 -5.04 -2.91
C ALA A 84 -11.75 -4.59 -3.82
N LYS A 85 -12.33 -5.54 -4.55
CA LYS A 85 -13.54 -5.36 -5.35
C LYS A 85 -14.61 -6.35 -4.92
N ASN A 86 -15.83 -5.86 -4.75
CA ASN A 86 -16.98 -6.68 -4.40
C ASN A 86 -18.18 -6.27 -5.27
N GLY A 87 -18.49 -7.08 -6.27
CA GLY A 87 -19.38 -6.70 -7.36
C GLY A 87 -18.85 -5.47 -8.12
N SER A 88 -19.68 -4.45 -8.28
CA SER A 88 -19.31 -3.19 -8.93
C SER A 88 -18.58 -2.19 -8.01
N LYS A 89 -18.45 -2.49 -6.71
CA LYS A 89 -17.83 -1.59 -5.73
C LYS A 89 -16.34 -1.88 -5.59
N SER A 90 -15.56 -0.80 -5.43
CA SER A 90 -14.13 -0.85 -5.14
C SER A 90 -13.84 -0.24 -3.77
N SER A 91 -12.79 -0.73 -3.11
CA SER A 91 -12.27 -0.12 -1.88
C SER A 91 -11.28 0.99 -2.20
N THR A 92 -10.92 1.74 -1.16
CA THR A 92 -9.68 2.53 -1.13
C THR A 92 -8.45 1.63 -1.26
N LEU A 93 -7.31 2.22 -1.63
CA LEU A 93 -6.03 1.52 -1.63
C LEU A 93 -5.46 1.42 -0.21
N LEU A 94 -4.90 0.27 0.10
CA LEU A 94 -3.93 0.10 1.17
C LEU A 94 -2.54 0.01 0.57
N SER A 95 -1.51 0.41 1.32
CA SER A 95 -0.12 0.34 0.86
C SER A 95 0.84 -0.13 1.94
N ALA A 96 1.86 -0.87 1.54
CA ALA A 96 2.96 -1.31 2.40
C ALA A 96 4.28 -1.31 1.62
N LEU A 97 5.39 -1.25 2.37
CA LEU A 97 6.73 -1.52 1.85
C LEU A 97 7.13 -2.96 2.12
N THR A 98 7.86 -3.57 1.20
CA THR A 98 8.51 -4.84 1.45
C THR A 98 9.75 -4.69 2.32
N ASN A 99 9.93 -5.62 3.26
CA ASN A 99 11.10 -5.68 4.12
C ASN A 99 12.35 -6.27 3.41
N LEU A 100 13.44 -6.49 4.15
CA LEU A 100 14.70 -7.07 3.64
C LEU A 100 14.56 -8.46 3.01
N SER A 101 13.51 -9.20 3.35
CA SER A 101 13.18 -10.52 2.78
C SER A 101 12.12 -10.44 1.67
N GLY A 102 11.81 -9.23 1.19
CA GLY A 102 10.78 -9.00 0.18
C GLY A 102 9.36 -9.23 0.67
N ARG A 103 9.14 -9.37 1.98
CA ARG A 103 7.82 -9.66 2.56
C ARG A 103 7.06 -8.39 2.88
N TRP A 104 5.75 -8.45 2.74
CA TRP A 104 4.81 -7.37 3.04
C TRP A 104 3.59 -7.92 3.78
N SER A 105 2.89 -7.05 4.49
CA SER A 105 1.62 -7.37 5.15
C SER A 105 0.70 -6.17 5.15
N LEU A 106 -0.60 -6.41 4.98
CA LEU A 106 -1.68 -5.43 5.05
C LEU A 106 -2.84 -6.04 5.84
N ASP A 107 -3.72 -5.22 6.38
CA ASP A 107 -4.93 -5.69 7.06
C ASP A 107 -6.17 -5.22 6.28
N LEU A 108 -6.92 -6.16 5.72
CA LEU A 108 -8.13 -5.88 4.94
C LEU A 108 -9.24 -5.25 5.81
N GLY A 109 -9.18 -5.39 7.14
CA GLY A 109 -10.05 -4.68 8.07
C GLY A 109 -9.91 -3.15 7.99
N ASN A 110 -8.81 -2.65 7.42
CA ASN A 110 -8.59 -1.21 7.20
C ASN A 110 -9.18 -0.67 5.89
N LEU A 111 -9.72 -1.54 5.03
CA LEU A 111 -10.30 -1.10 3.76
C LEU A 111 -11.51 -0.18 4.01
N ARG A 112 -11.58 0.91 3.27
CA ARG A 112 -12.71 1.84 3.28
C ARG A 112 -13.42 1.85 1.93
N THR A 113 -14.67 2.26 1.93
CA THR A 113 -15.36 2.69 0.71
C THR A 113 -14.62 3.89 0.09
N GLU A 114 -14.70 4.08 -1.23
CA GLU A 114 -13.99 5.16 -1.94
C GLU A 114 -14.35 6.58 -1.44
N ASP A 115 -15.53 6.75 -0.87
CA ASP A 115 -15.97 8.01 -0.23
C ASP A 115 -15.45 8.19 1.21
N PHE A 116 -14.69 7.23 1.70
CA PHE A 116 -14.13 7.13 3.06
C PHE A 116 -15.14 7.17 4.23
N LYS A 117 -16.43 6.95 3.97
CA LYS A 117 -17.47 7.02 5.01
C LYS A 117 -17.64 5.72 5.78
N SER A 118 -17.33 4.57 5.17
CA SER A 118 -17.62 3.27 5.77
C SER A 118 -16.48 2.28 5.56
N ALA A 119 -16.47 1.22 6.36
CA ALA A 119 -15.62 0.06 6.09
C ALA A 119 -16.06 -0.61 4.78
N PHE A 120 -15.11 -1.13 4.01
CA PHE A 120 -15.41 -1.84 2.78
C PHE A 120 -15.83 -3.29 3.10
N PRO A 121 -17.01 -3.75 2.63
CA PRO A 121 -17.44 -5.12 2.89
C PRO A 121 -16.66 -6.13 2.03
N THR A 122 -15.98 -7.06 2.70
CA THR A 122 -15.33 -8.20 2.05
C THR A 122 -16.16 -9.47 2.24
N SER A 123 -16.06 -10.39 1.29
CA SER A 123 -16.80 -11.66 1.28
C SER A 123 -16.02 -12.71 0.46
N ALA A 124 -16.47 -13.96 0.42
CA ALA A 124 -15.81 -15.00 -0.37
C ALA A 124 -15.76 -14.68 -1.89
N SER A 125 -16.65 -13.83 -2.40
CA SER A 125 -16.65 -13.37 -3.80
C SER A 125 -15.80 -12.13 -4.05
N THR A 126 -15.13 -11.59 -3.01
CA THR A 126 -14.25 -10.44 -3.16
C THR A 126 -13.05 -10.81 -4.04
N VAL A 127 -12.68 -9.90 -4.93
CA VAL A 127 -11.43 -9.97 -5.70
C VAL A 127 -10.46 -8.98 -5.10
N GLU A 128 -9.27 -9.45 -4.73
CA GLU A 128 -8.19 -8.60 -4.26
C GLU A 128 -7.23 -8.35 -5.42
N GLU A 129 -6.93 -7.08 -5.70
CA GLU A 129 -6.01 -6.66 -6.75
C GLU A 129 -4.77 -6.04 -6.10
N ILE A 130 -3.60 -6.53 -6.50
CA ILE A 130 -2.32 -5.95 -6.11
C ILE A 130 -1.66 -5.27 -7.31
N LEU A 131 -1.11 -4.08 -7.05
CA LEU A 131 -0.16 -3.39 -7.91
C LEU A 131 1.16 -3.21 -7.15
N ILE A 132 2.27 -3.45 -7.82
CA ILE A 132 3.62 -3.34 -7.25
C ILE A 132 4.41 -2.32 -8.04
N TYR A 133 5.08 -1.43 -7.32
CA TYR A 133 6.10 -0.53 -7.87
C TYR A 133 7.42 -0.79 -7.16
N ALA A 134 8.43 -1.25 -7.91
CA ALA A 134 9.76 -1.57 -7.42
C ALA A 134 10.85 -0.64 -7.99
N GLY A 135 10.47 0.59 -8.36
CA GLY A 135 11.36 1.58 -8.97
C GLY A 135 12.00 1.05 -10.25
N THR A 136 13.33 1.06 -10.34
CA THR A 136 14.07 0.60 -11.53
C THR A 136 14.01 -0.92 -11.75
N LYS A 137 13.49 -1.68 -10.78
CA LYS A 137 13.27 -3.13 -10.90
C LYS A 137 11.94 -3.50 -11.56
N GLY A 138 11.07 -2.52 -11.82
CA GLY A 138 9.87 -2.68 -12.62
C GLY A 138 8.57 -2.63 -11.81
N THR A 139 7.51 -3.14 -12.45
CA THR A 139 6.15 -3.18 -11.91
C THR A 139 5.61 -4.61 -11.92
N GLY A 140 4.55 -4.84 -11.14
CA GLY A 140 3.84 -6.11 -11.12
C GLY A 140 2.36 -5.90 -10.84
N LYS A 141 1.52 -6.80 -11.34
CA LYS A 141 0.09 -6.82 -11.05
C LYS A 141 -0.36 -8.25 -10.84
N ALA A 142 -1.22 -8.47 -9.84
CA ALA A 142 -1.80 -9.77 -9.57
C ALA A 142 -3.21 -9.61 -8.99
N THR A 143 -3.99 -10.68 -9.06
CA THR A 143 -5.28 -10.76 -8.39
C THR A 143 -5.40 -12.08 -7.65
N THR A 144 -6.06 -12.08 -6.49
CA THR A 144 -6.42 -13.29 -5.76
C THR A 144 -7.83 -13.17 -5.19
N SER A 145 -8.24 -14.18 -4.44
CA SER A 145 -9.49 -14.19 -3.68
C SER A 145 -9.20 -14.51 -2.21
N PRO A 146 -10.08 -14.10 -1.28
CA PRO A 146 -9.99 -14.49 0.12
C PRO A 146 -9.83 -16.00 0.29
N GLY A 147 -8.93 -16.41 1.18
CA GLY A 147 -8.55 -17.81 1.38
C GLY A 147 -7.31 -18.23 0.59
N LYS A 148 -6.86 -17.43 -0.37
CA LYS A 148 -5.59 -17.57 -1.10
C LYS A 148 -4.65 -16.38 -0.87
N ASP A 149 -4.87 -15.65 0.22
CA ASP A 149 -4.28 -14.35 0.57
C ASP A 149 -3.45 -14.42 1.88
N LYS A 150 -3.36 -15.61 2.48
CA LYS A 150 -2.73 -15.86 3.78
C LYS A 150 -1.90 -17.17 3.79
N PRO A 151 -0.82 -17.28 3.00
CA PRO A 151 -0.18 -16.20 2.25
C PRO A 151 -0.76 -15.98 0.83
N TRP A 152 -0.55 -14.78 0.31
CA TRP A 152 -0.64 -14.49 -1.12
C TRP A 152 0.39 -15.33 -1.91
N PRO A 153 0.08 -15.74 -3.16
CA PRO A 153 1.07 -16.28 -4.08
C PRO A 153 2.25 -15.33 -4.25
N ASP A 154 3.44 -15.88 -4.50
CA ASP A 154 4.63 -15.07 -4.77
C ASP A 154 4.37 -14.11 -5.94
N LEU A 155 4.63 -12.82 -5.69
CA LEU A 155 4.41 -11.76 -6.66
C LEU A 155 5.71 -11.50 -7.42
N ILE A 156 5.69 -11.70 -8.73
CA ILE A 156 6.87 -11.53 -9.59
C ILE A 156 6.79 -10.17 -10.28
N VAL A 157 7.85 -9.37 -10.11
CA VAL A 157 8.01 -8.09 -10.80
C VAL A 157 8.84 -8.28 -12.06
N THR A 158 8.41 -7.63 -13.14
CA THR A 158 9.13 -7.57 -14.41
C THR A 158 9.31 -6.12 -14.84
N ASN A 159 10.42 -5.81 -15.50
CA ASN A 159 10.53 -4.54 -16.22
C ASN A 159 9.59 -4.61 -17.43
N GLU A 160 8.60 -3.71 -17.50
CA GLU A 160 8.00 -3.37 -18.78
C GLU A 160 9.14 -2.82 -19.66
N LYS A 161 9.41 -3.49 -20.78
CA LYS A 161 10.40 -3.05 -21.77
C LYS A 161 9.83 -1.90 -22.59
#